data_AF-A0A2I0T0C9-F1
#
_entry.id   AF-A0A2I0T0C9-F1
#
_cell.length_a   1.000
_cell.length_b   1.000
_cell.length_c   1.000
_cell.angle_alpha   90.00
_cell.angle_beta   90.00
_cell.angle_gamma   90.00
#
_symmetry.space_group_name_H-M   'P 1'
#
loop_
_entity.id
_entity.type
_entity.pdbx_description
1 polymer ?
#
loop_
_entity_poly.entity_id
_entity_poly.type
_entity_poly.pdbx_seq_one_letter_code
_entity_poly.pdbx_strand_id
1 'polypeptide(L)' 'MLKQSQKRDYYKILGVKRNARKQEIIKAYRKLASQWHPDNFQTEEEKKKAEKKFIDIAAAKEVLTDPA' A
#
# COMPACT_ATOMS: atom_id res chain seq x y z
N MET A 1 -22.76 4.41 -12.18
CA MET A 1 -21.63 5.23 -12.69
C MET A 1 -20.42 5.04 -11.76
N LEU A 2 -19.52 4.11 -12.07
CA LEU A 2 -18.28 3.92 -11.29
C LEU A 2 -17.27 4.97 -11.77
N LYS A 3 -17.04 6.01 -10.97
CA LYS A 3 -15.99 7.02 -11.20
C LYS A 3 -14.62 6.35 -11.13
N GLN A 4 -14.22 5.75 -12.24
CA GLN A 4 -12.86 5.37 -12.55
C GLN A 4 -12.17 6.61 -13.09
N SER A 5 -11.39 7.32 -12.26
CA SER A 5 -10.25 8.09 -12.76
C SER A 5 -9.40 8.72 -11.65
N GLN A 6 -8.09 8.46 -11.78
CA GLN A 6 -6.96 9.36 -11.48
C GLN A 6 -6.39 9.49 -10.07
N LYS A 7 -6.83 8.73 -9.07
CA LYS A 7 -5.99 8.49 -7.89
C LYS A 7 -5.21 7.19 -8.14
N ARG A 8 -3.88 7.21 -7.95
CA ARG A 8 -3.00 6.01 -7.96
C ARG A 8 -3.80 4.80 -7.49
N ASP A 9 -3.85 3.71 -8.26
CA ASP A 9 -4.67 2.53 -7.92
C ASP A 9 -4.15 1.94 -6.59
N TYR A 10 -4.58 2.50 -5.46
CA TYR A 10 -4.17 2.13 -4.11
C TYR A 10 -4.53 0.67 -3.80
N TYR A 11 -5.64 0.21 -4.40
CA TYR A 11 -6.02 -1.20 -4.41
C TYR A 11 -4.95 -2.09 -5.06
N LYS A 12 -4.37 -1.67 -6.20
CA LYS A 12 -3.27 -2.43 -6.85
C LYS A 12 -1.98 -2.33 -6.06
N ILE A 13 -1.66 -1.17 -5.46
CA ILE A 13 -0.47 -0.99 -4.61
C ILE A 13 -0.52 -1.96 -3.43
N LEU A 14 -1.68 -2.08 -2.78
CA LEU A 14 -1.89 -3.02 -1.68
C LEU A 14 -2.14 -4.46 -2.15
N GLY A 15 -2.29 -4.70 -3.45
CA GLY A 15 -2.60 -6.03 -3.99
C GLY A 15 -3.97 -6.56 -3.57
N VAL A 16 -4.92 -5.67 -3.27
CA VAL A 16 -6.27 -6.02 -2.82
C VAL A 16 -7.29 -5.74 -3.92
N LYS A 17 -8.43 -6.42 -3.85
CA LYS A 17 -9.55 -6.16 -4.78
C LYS A 17 -10.18 -4.80 -4.48
N ARG A 18 -10.84 -4.21 -5.49
CA ARG A 18 -11.58 -2.94 -5.33
C ARG A 18 -12.77 -3.02 -4.37
N ASN A 19 -13.24 -4.24 -4.09
CA ASN A 19 -14.29 -4.51 -3.09
C ASN A 19 -13.71 -4.95 -1.73
N ALA A 20 -12.39 -4.85 -1.54
CA ALA A 20 -11.74 -5.27 -0.30
C ALA A 20 -12.26 -4.45 0.88
N ARG A 21 -12.52 -5.14 2.00
CA ARG A 21 -12.95 -4.50 3.24
C ARG A 21 -11.76 -3.82 3.92
N LYS A 22 -12.04 -2.86 4.82
CA LYS A 22 -11.01 -2.19 5.65
C LYS A 22 -10.07 -3.19 6.35
N GLN A 23 -10.61 -4.31 6.84
CA GLN A 23 -9.81 -5.39 7.44
C GLN A 23 -8.82 -6.02 6.46
N GLU A 24 -9.21 -6.24 5.21
CA GLU A 24 -8.32 -6.79 4.17
C GLU A 24 -7.24 -5.79 3.78
N ILE A 25 -7.58 -4.50 3.68
CA ILE A 25 -6.63 -3.41 3.44
C ILE A 25 -5.57 -3.36 4.56
N ILE A 26 -5.99 -3.43 5.83
CA ILE A 26 -5.07 -3.44 6.97
C ILE A 26 -4.19 -4.70 6.96
N LYS A 27 -4.74 -5.86 6.62
CA LYS A 27 -3.99 -7.11 6.54
C LYS A 27 -2.95 -7.07 5.42
N ALA A 28 -3.31 -6.55 4.26
CA ALA A 28 -2.40 -6.37 3.13
C ALA A 28 -1.30 -5.36 3.45
N TYR A 29 -1.66 -4.23 4.07
CA TYR A 29 -0.70 -3.23 4.57
C TYR A 29 0.34 -3.88 5.49
N ARG A 30 -0.08 -4.65 6.51
CA ARG A 30 0.85 -5.31 7.43
C ARG A 30 1.80 -6.26 6.71
N LYS A 31 1.28 -7.06 5.77
CA LYS A 31 2.09 -8.01 4.98
C LYS A 31 3.13 -7.29 4.12
N LEU A 32 2.73 -6.20 3.47
CA LEU A 32 3.61 -5.41 2.60
C LEU A 32 4.59 -4.57 3.42
N ALA A 33 4.19 -4.01 4.56
CA ALA A 33 5.05 -3.28 5.48
C ALA A 33 6.20 -4.16 5.99
N SER A 34 5.91 -5.41 6.39
CA SER A 34 6.95 -6.36 6.77
C SER A 34 7.81 -6.81 5.60
N GLN A 35 7.30 -6.83 4.37
CA GLN A 35 8.08 -7.20 3.17
C GLN A 35 9.01 -6.07 2.73
N TRP A 36 8.51 -4.83 2.72
CA TRP A 36 9.22 -3.62 2.33
C TRP A 36 9.88 -2.91 3.52
N HIS A 37 10.10 -3.60 4.64
CA HIS A 37 10.80 -3.02 5.78
C HIS A 37 12.30 -2.84 5.45
N PRO A 38 12.92 -1.67 5.71
CA PRO A 38 14.31 -1.39 5.36
C PRO A 38 15.32 -2.36 5.99
N ASP A 39 14.94 -3.03 7.09
CA ASP A 39 15.74 -4.08 7.75
C ASP A 39 15.94 -5.33 6.88
N ASN A 40 15.00 -5.63 5.97
CA ASN A 40 15.14 -6.75 5.04
C ASN A 40 16.09 -6.45 3.87
N PHE A 41 16.52 -5.19 3.71
CA PHE A 41 17.32 -4.76 2.56
C PHE A 41 18.73 -4.38 3.00
N GLN A 42 19.73 -4.93 2.33
CA GLN A 42 21.13 -4.74 2.69
C GLN A 42 21.75 -3.53 1.95
N THR A 43 21.28 -3.24 0.74
CA THR A 43 21.84 -2.16 -0.08
C THR A 43 21.04 -0.85 0.06
N GLU A 44 21.73 0.28 -0.07
CA GLU A 44 21.12 1.62 0.02
C GLU A 44 20.05 1.85 -1.07
N GLU A 45 20.26 1.32 -2.27
CA GLU A 45 19.32 1.43 -3.39
C GLU A 45 18.03 0.67 -3.11
N GLU A 46 18.13 -0.53 -2.53
CA GLU A 46 16.98 -1.31 -2.14
C GLU A 46 16.21 -0.65 -0.98
N LYS A 47 16.92 -0.11 0.01
CA LYS A 47 16.30 0.67 1.09
C LYS A 47 15.52 1.86 0.55
N LYS A 48 16.08 2.62 -0.41
CA LYS A 48 15.38 3.72 -1.09
C LYS A 48 14.15 3.26 -1.87
N LYS A 49 14.22 2.11 -2.56
CA LYS A 49 13.06 1.52 -3.25
C LYS A 49 11.99 1.06 -2.25
N ALA A 50 12.42 0.44 -1.16
CA ALA A 50 11.55 -0.03 -0.09
C ALA A 50 10.83 1.11 0.60
N GLU A 51 11.54 2.19 0.92
CA GLU A 51 10.97 3.41 1.48
C GLU A 51 9.91 4.01 0.56
N LYS A 52 10.21 4.19 -0.74
CA LYS A 52 9.23 4.68 -1.72
C LYS A 52 7.97 3.81 -1.75
N LYS A 53 8.13 2.49 -1.81
CA LYS A 53 6.99 1.58 -1.79
C LYS A 53 6.23 1.63 -0.47
N PHE A 54 6.92 1.73 0.65
CA PHE A 54 6.33 1.85 1.97
C PHE A 54 5.46 3.10 2.08
N ILE A 55 5.93 4.24 1.56
CA ILE A 55 5.16 5.48 1.47
C ILE A 55 3.89 5.29 0.63
N ASP A 56 3.99 4.67 -0.56
CA ASP A 56 2.83 4.36 -1.40
C ASP A 56 1.83 3.41 -0.70
N ILE A 57 2.32 2.39 0.01
CA ILE A 57 1.52 1.42 0.78
C ILE A 57 0.81 2.10 1.95
N ALA A 58 1.48 3.00 2.67
CA ALA A 58 0.90 3.77 3.77
C ALA A 58 -0.19 4.72 3.28
N ALA A 59 0.09 5.48 2.22
CA ALA A 59 -0.90 6.36 1.59
C ALA A 59 -2.11 5.57 1.07
N ALA A 60 -1.87 4.40 0.46
CA ALA A 60 -2.94 3.51 0.02
C ALA A 60 -3.83 3.06 1.18
N LYS A 61 -3.23 2.61 2.28
CA LYS A 61 -3.99 2.18 3.46
C LYS A 61 -4.79 3.35 4.03
N GLU A 62 -4.19 4.52 4.16
CA GLU A 62 -4.87 5.70 4.69
C GLU A 62 -6.10 6.05 3.84
N VAL A 63 -5.91 6.28 2.54
CA VAL A 63 -6.99 6.66 1.61
C VAL A 63 -8.09 5.61 1.54
N LEU A 64 -7.77 4.32 1.63
CA LEU A 64 -8.77 3.25 1.55
C LEU A 64 -9.44 2.92 2.89
N THR A 65 -8.84 3.29 4.02
CA THR A 65 -9.43 3.07 5.35
C THR A 65 -10.12 4.31 5.92
N ASP A 66 -9.82 5.49 5.36
CA ASP A 66 -10.42 6.76 5.72
C ASP A 66 -11.96 6.70 5.53
N PRO A 67 -12.73 6.87 6.62
CA PRO A 67 -14.16 7.09 6.53
C PRO A 67 -14.40 8.56 6.18
N ALA A 68 -14.40 8.90 4.89
CA ALA A 68 -14.94 10.19 4.44
C ALA A 68 -16.44 10.30 4.75
#